data_AF-A0A416W2G7-F1
#
_entry.id   AF-A0A416W2G7-F1
#
_cell.length_a   1.000
_cell.length_b   1.000
_cell.length_c   1.000
_cell.angle_alpha   90.00
_cell.angle_beta   90.00
_cell.angle_gamma   90.00
#
_symmetry.space_group_name_H-M   'P 1'
#
loop_
_entity.id
_entity.type
_entity.pdbx_description
1 polymer ?
#
loop_
_entity_poly.entity_id
_entity_poly.type
_entity_poly.pdbx_seq_one_letter_code
_entity_poly.pdbx_strand_id
1 'polypeptide(L)'
;MKKIIFIIVCLWGLGVSCSEDTKIGTPDEILPDYVLPQGDASDEANDRIQDIYDTYGAYVLYNYSSKDAFWTQTAVGGSAQIYVIKLGETRYVDEMLDYIHDIWLQFFPDEFLKKGGIPYRVFLADSIYWDRSAISPGWYTCYNQRINGNSVSIAGMNKDLSGMSASIKKARKNELISAMWDYYIAQGLLNVPDEFYKDTDYEKIPALPSGGEEALEAYRKRGFLPSAYYGETPSEWFWGDYAWTQAKENDLKSFMFHLRERTDAEVAWFLNNPKYELIQKKWNILIDYYKKEFGIDIRKIGNTTFE
;
A
#
# COMPACT_ATOMS: atom_id res chain seq x y z
N MET A 1 -34.46 -46.57 -46.12
CA MET A 1 -34.70 -47.00 -44.72
C MET A 1 -33.37 -47.39 -44.08
N LYS A 2 -32.60 -46.43 -43.55
CA LYS A 2 -31.35 -46.66 -42.78
C LYS A 2 -30.86 -45.43 -42.00
N LYS A 3 -31.66 -44.35 -41.94
CA LYS A 3 -31.28 -43.06 -41.30
C LYS A 3 -32.13 -42.65 -40.10
N ILE A 4 -33.05 -43.50 -39.62
CA ILE A 4 -33.89 -43.22 -38.44
C ILE A 4 -33.51 -44.09 -37.22
N ILE A 5 -32.62 -45.08 -37.38
CA ILE A 5 -32.23 -45.97 -36.27
C ILE A 5 -31.09 -45.40 -35.41
N PHE A 6 -30.36 -44.39 -35.89
CA PHE A 6 -29.23 -43.82 -35.12
C PHE A 6 -29.64 -42.76 -34.08
N ILE A 7 -30.89 -42.27 -34.11
CA ILE A 7 -31.36 -41.24 -33.15
C ILE A 7 -31.91 -41.87 -31.86
N ILE A 8 -32.34 -43.13 -31.90
CA ILE A 8 -32.94 -43.81 -30.73
C ILE A 8 -31.87 -44.38 -29.78
N VAL A 9 -30.65 -44.64 -30.26
CA VAL A 9 -29.55 -45.16 -29.42
C VAL A 9 -28.85 -44.05 -28.62
N CYS A 10 -28.87 -42.80 -29.08
CA CYS A 10 -28.29 -41.67 -28.34
C CYS A 10 -29.22 -41.10 -27.25
N LEU A 11 -30.50 -41.47 -27.24
CA LEU A 11 -31.50 -40.97 -26.28
C LEU A 11 -31.72 -41.89 -25.06
N TRP A 12 -31.03 -43.03 -25.00
CA TRP A 12 -31.07 -43.97 -23.86
C TRP A 12 -29.82 -43.91 -22.96
N GLY A 13 -28.88 -43.00 -23.24
CA GLY A 13 -27.68 -42.76 -22.42
C GLY A 13 -27.82 -41.66 -21.36
N LEU A 14 -29.00 -41.07 -21.18
CA LEU A 14 -29.24 -39.97 -20.22
C LEU A 14 -29.74 -40.46 -18.84
N GLY A 15 -29.58 -41.76 -18.53
CA GLY A 15 -30.28 -42.38 -17.40
C GLY A 15 -29.42 -42.98 -16.28
N VAL A 16 -28.10 -42.78 -16.24
CA VAL A 16 -27.29 -43.26 -15.11
C VAL A 16 -26.22 -42.25 -14.72
N SER A 17 -26.66 -41.18 -14.04
CA SER A 17 -25.85 -40.50 -13.03
C SER A 17 -26.62 -40.52 -11.71
N CYS A 18 -26.87 -41.73 -11.19
CA CYS A 18 -26.93 -41.89 -9.75
C CYS A 18 -25.48 -41.95 -9.26
N SER A 19 -24.84 -40.80 -9.06
CA SER A 19 -24.08 -40.67 -7.82
C SER A 19 -25.13 -40.26 -6.80
N GLU A 20 -25.29 -41.06 -5.75
CA GLU A 20 -26.18 -40.79 -4.63
C GLU A 20 -26.21 -39.29 -4.33
N ASP A 21 -27.40 -38.72 -4.10
CA ASP A 21 -27.57 -37.43 -3.44
C ASP A 21 -26.93 -37.55 -2.05
N THR A 22 -25.61 -37.49 -2.02
CA THR A 22 -24.84 -37.22 -0.83
C THR A 22 -25.25 -35.80 -0.53
N LYS A 23 -26.23 -35.66 0.39
CA LYS A 23 -26.47 -34.41 1.07
C LYS A 23 -25.08 -33.91 1.45
N ILE A 24 -24.66 -32.78 0.85
CA ILE A 24 -23.48 -32.08 1.31
C ILE A 24 -23.66 -32.03 2.82
N GLY A 25 -22.70 -32.59 3.56
CA GLY A 25 -22.77 -32.62 5.02
C GLY A 25 -23.03 -31.21 5.55
N THR A 26 -23.40 -31.09 6.82
CA THR A 26 -23.34 -29.78 7.47
C THR A 26 -22.00 -29.13 7.10
N PRO A 27 -21.99 -27.90 6.53
CA PRO A 27 -20.75 -27.25 6.15
C PRO A 27 -19.76 -27.37 7.29
N ASP A 28 -18.55 -27.85 7.01
CA ASP A 28 -17.51 -27.90 8.02
C ASP A 28 -17.38 -26.50 8.63
N GLU A 29 -17.27 -26.44 9.96
CA GLU A 29 -17.07 -25.18 10.66
C GLU A 29 -15.81 -24.51 10.11
N ILE A 30 -15.95 -23.29 9.61
CA ILE A 30 -14.82 -22.51 9.14
C ILE A 30 -14.01 -22.14 10.39
N LEU A 31 -12.91 -22.86 10.60
CA LEU A 31 -12.01 -22.58 11.70
C LEU A 31 -11.31 -21.23 11.46
N PRO A 32 -11.02 -20.47 12.54
CA PRO A 32 -10.17 -19.29 12.43
C PRO A 32 -8.82 -19.63 11.80
N ASP A 33 -8.34 -18.77 10.90
CA ASP A 33 -7.02 -18.90 10.28
C ASP A 33 -5.88 -18.84 11.31
N TYR A 34 -6.08 -18.06 12.40
CA TYR A 34 -5.16 -17.93 13.52
C TYR A 34 -5.91 -17.92 14.85
N VAL A 35 -5.24 -18.38 15.90
CA VAL A 35 -5.76 -18.35 17.27
C VAL A 35 -5.21 -17.12 17.98
N LEU A 36 -6.11 -16.34 18.59
CA LEU A 36 -5.80 -15.22 19.47
C LEU A 36 -6.22 -15.56 20.91
N PRO A 37 -5.50 -15.10 21.96
CA PRO A 37 -4.22 -14.38 21.91
C PRO A 37 -3.07 -15.25 21.38
N GLN A 38 -1.97 -14.62 20.96
CA GLN A 38 -0.80 -15.31 20.39
C GLN A 38 0.31 -15.49 21.43
N GLY A 39 1.11 -16.54 21.32
CA GLY A 39 2.45 -16.62 21.95
C GLY A 39 2.51 -16.17 23.42
N ASP A 40 3.55 -15.41 23.77
CA ASP A 40 3.87 -14.97 25.14
C ASP A 40 4.15 -13.45 25.27
N ALA A 41 3.58 -12.61 24.39
CA ALA A 41 3.59 -11.16 24.63
C ALA A 41 2.72 -10.80 25.85
N SER A 42 2.79 -9.54 26.28
CA SER A 42 1.99 -9.03 27.40
C SER A 42 0.48 -9.24 27.19
N ASP A 43 -0.27 -9.31 28.29
CA ASP A 43 -1.73 -9.38 28.25
C ASP A 43 -2.29 -8.13 27.54
N GLU A 44 -1.70 -6.96 27.80
CA GLU A 44 -2.08 -5.69 27.17
C GLU A 44 -1.86 -5.69 25.64
N ALA A 45 -0.74 -6.22 25.15
CA ALA A 45 -0.48 -6.34 23.72
C ALA A 45 -1.47 -7.30 23.06
N ASN A 46 -1.76 -8.43 23.70
CA ASN A 46 -2.68 -9.43 23.21
C ASN A 46 -4.12 -8.91 23.17
N ASP A 47 -4.56 -8.17 24.19
CA ASP A 47 -5.86 -7.51 24.23
C ASP A 47 -5.99 -6.48 23.09
N ARG A 48 -4.96 -5.67 22.84
CA ARG A 48 -4.93 -4.73 21.70
C ARG A 48 -5.03 -5.46 20.35
N ILE A 49 -4.37 -6.60 20.19
CA ILE A 49 -4.44 -7.41 18.97
C ILE A 49 -5.84 -8.02 18.80
N GLN A 50 -6.44 -8.51 19.90
CA GLN A 50 -7.81 -9.00 19.89
C GLN A 50 -8.80 -7.90 19.50
N ASP A 51 -8.67 -6.70 20.07
CA ASP A 51 -9.51 -5.55 19.74
C ASP A 51 -9.41 -5.16 18.25
N ILE A 52 -8.21 -5.22 17.66
CA ILE A 52 -8.03 -4.97 16.23
C ILE A 52 -8.77 -6.03 15.40
N TYR A 53 -8.69 -7.30 15.79
CA TYR A 53 -9.42 -8.36 15.10
C TYR A 53 -10.94 -8.20 15.24
N ASP A 54 -11.43 -7.97 16.45
CA ASP A 54 -12.87 -7.82 16.73
C ASP A 54 -13.46 -6.58 16.03
N THR A 55 -12.67 -5.50 15.91
CA THR A 55 -13.12 -4.25 15.30
C THR A 55 -12.99 -4.24 13.78
N TYR A 56 -11.90 -4.76 13.24
CA TYR A 56 -11.52 -4.60 11.82
C TYR A 56 -11.45 -5.92 11.03
N GLY A 57 -11.54 -7.08 11.70
CA GLY A 57 -11.38 -8.39 11.08
C GLY A 57 -9.96 -8.69 10.60
N ALA A 58 -8.96 -7.93 11.07
CA ALA A 58 -7.57 -8.04 10.65
C ALA A 58 -6.74 -8.80 11.70
N TYR A 59 -5.95 -9.77 11.24
CA TYR A 59 -5.00 -10.50 12.08
C TYR A 59 -3.67 -9.74 12.16
N VAL A 60 -3.36 -9.16 13.31
CA VAL A 60 -2.01 -8.66 13.62
C VAL A 60 -1.20 -9.79 14.24
N LEU A 61 -0.13 -10.21 13.58
CA LEU A 61 0.56 -11.47 13.86
C LEU A 61 2.03 -11.24 14.23
N TYR A 62 2.46 -11.76 15.37
CA TYR A 62 3.87 -11.84 15.77
C TYR A 62 4.37 -13.28 15.96
N ASN A 63 3.45 -14.27 15.95
CA ASN A 63 3.77 -15.68 15.99
C ASN A 63 3.21 -16.37 14.74
N TYR A 64 4.05 -16.56 13.73
CA TYR A 64 3.69 -17.10 12.42
C TYR A 64 4.88 -17.77 11.74
N SER A 65 4.64 -18.52 10.67
CA SER A 65 5.70 -19.08 9.84
C SER A 65 6.05 -18.12 8.69
N SER A 66 7.31 -18.13 8.22
CA SER A 66 7.69 -17.31 7.05
C SER A 66 6.86 -17.63 5.79
N LYS A 67 6.28 -18.84 5.71
CA LYS A 67 5.38 -19.23 4.61
C LYS A 67 4.05 -18.49 4.66
N ASP A 68 3.58 -18.10 5.84
CA ASP A 68 2.33 -17.36 6.00
C ASP A 68 2.44 -15.94 5.40
N ALA A 69 3.60 -15.29 5.61
CA ALA A 69 3.85 -13.94 5.10
C ALA A 69 4.08 -13.88 3.58
N PHE A 70 4.70 -14.89 3.00
CA PHE A 70 5.08 -14.91 1.57
C PHE A 70 4.40 -15.97 0.74
N TRP A 71 3.22 -16.42 1.17
CA TRP A 71 2.44 -17.36 0.38
C TRP A 71 2.08 -16.76 -1.00
N THR A 72 2.19 -17.57 -2.05
CA THR A 72 1.78 -17.22 -3.42
C THR A 72 1.03 -18.38 -4.07
N GLN A 73 -0.03 -18.08 -4.83
CA GLN A 73 -0.89 -19.10 -5.46
C GLN A 73 -0.18 -19.94 -6.54
N THR A 74 0.89 -19.42 -7.14
CA THR A 74 1.61 -20.09 -8.24
C THR A 74 2.92 -20.69 -7.76
N ALA A 75 3.28 -21.86 -8.28
CA ALA A 75 4.62 -22.41 -8.12
C ALA A 75 5.65 -21.40 -8.64
N VAL A 76 6.54 -20.95 -7.76
CA VAL A 76 7.55 -19.98 -8.13
C VAL A 76 8.65 -20.72 -8.92
N GLY A 77 8.84 -20.36 -10.19
CA GLY A 77 9.88 -20.94 -11.03
C GLY A 77 11.29 -20.63 -10.49
N GLY A 78 12.34 -21.25 -11.05
CA GLY A 78 13.72 -21.14 -10.55
C GLY A 78 14.34 -19.72 -10.52
N SER A 79 13.62 -18.69 -10.97
CA SER A 79 13.98 -17.26 -10.88
C SER A 79 13.22 -16.50 -9.79
N ALA A 80 12.51 -17.22 -8.91
CA ALA A 80 11.79 -16.71 -7.76
C ALA A 80 12.66 -15.77 -6.90
N GLN A 81 12.16 -14.59 -6.60
CA GLN A 81 12.75 -13.77 -5.55
C GLN A 81 12.51 -14.47 -4.20
N ILE A 82 13.59 -14.77 -3.48
CA ILE A 82 13.52 -15.45 -2.18
C ILE A 82 13.39 -14.39 -1.10
N TYR A 83 12.17 -14.19 -0.61
CA TYR A 83 11.90 -13.30 0.50
C TYR A 83 11.97 -14.05 1.83
N VAL A 84 12.65 -13.43 2.79
CA VAL A 84 12.79 -13.94 4.15
C VAL A 84 12.26 -12.90 5.12
N ILE A 85 11.52 -13.40 6.11
CA ILE A 85 10.98 -12.63 7.23
C ILE A 85 11.45 -13.31 8.51
N LYS A 86 12.08 -12.53 9.38
CA LYS A 86 12.50 -12.98 10.70
C LYS A 86 11.52 -12.49 11.75
N LEU A 87 11.09 -13.40 12.61
CA LEU A 87 10.24 -13.08 13.75
C LEU A 87 11.02 -12.16 14.72
N GLY A 88 10.32 -11.18 15.26
CA GLY A 88 10.84 -10.35 16.34
C GLY A 88 10.70 -11.04 17.69
N GLU A 89 11.39 -10.49 18.69
CA GLU A 89 11.25 -10.94 20.08
C GLU A 89 9.92 -10.43 20.65
N THR A 90 9.17 -11.30 21.34
CA THR A 90 7.81 -11.00 21.83
C THR A 90 7.74 -9.87 22.84
N ARG A 91 8.83 -9.61 23.57
CA ARG A 91 8.97 -8.47 24.47
C ARG A 91 8.93 -7.08 23.79
N TYR A 92 8.91 -7.02 22.46
CA TYR A 92 8.82 -5.76 21.69
C TYR A 92 7.46 -5.58 21.00
N VAL A 93 6.47 -6.44 21.28
CA VAL A 93 5.17 -6.36 20.61
C VAL A 93 4.45 -5.06 20.98
N ASP A 94 4.47 -4.67 22.26
CA ASP A 94 3.87 -3.41 22.71
C ASP A 94 4.44 -2.20 21.96
N GLU A 95 5.77 -2.05 21.93
CA GLU A 95 6.44 -0.95 21.22
C GLU A 95 6.18 -1.01 19.72
N MET A 96 6.03 -2.21 19.15
CA MET A 96 5.69 -2.37 17.75
C MET A 96 4.24 -1.95 17.45
N LEU A 97 3.29 -2.24 18.34
CA LEU A 97 1.90 -1.80 18.19
C LEU A 97 1.79 -0.27 18.28
N ASP A 98 2.56 0.37 19.16
CA ASP A 98 2.65 1.83 19.23
C ASP A 98 3.28 2.41 17.97
N TYR A 99 4.35 1.77 17.49
CA TYR A 99 5.01 2.17 16.27
C TYR A 99 4.09 2.12 15.04
N ILE A 100 3.36 1.04 14.81
CA ILE A 100 2.42 0.94 13.68
C ILE A 100 1.25 1.91 13.81
N HIS A 101 0.80 2.20 15.04
CA HIS A 101 -0.22 3.22 15.25
C HIS A 101 0.31 4.58 14.80
N ASP A 102 1.51 4.94 15.26
CA ASP A 102 2.16 6.22 14.98
C ASP A 102 2.48 6.44 13.50
N ILE A 103 2.99 5.43 12.80
CA ILE A 103 3.44 5.61 11.41
C ILE A 103 2.36 5.28 10.38
N TRP A 104 1.22 4.74 10.79
CA TRP A 104 0.20 4.26 9.86
C TRP A 104 -1.23 4.47 10.34
N LEU A 105 -1.68 3.77 11.38
CA LEU A 105 -3.12 3.65 11.66
C LEU A 105 -3.77 4.99 12.07
N GLN A 106 -3.04 5.84 12.81
CA GLN A 106 -3.57 7.13 13.31
C GLN A 106 -4.02 8.13 12.21
N PHE A 107 -3.68 7.85 10.95
CA PHE A 107 -3.96 8.73 9.81
C PHE A 107 -5.31 8.44 9.14
N PHE A 108 -5.92 7.31 9.46
CA PHE A 108 -7.15 6.86 8.80
C PHE A 108 -8.29 6.79 9.81
N PRO A 109 -9.51 7.21 9.43
CA PRO A 109 -10.67 7.09 10.31
C PRO A 109 -11.09 5.64 10.45
N ASP A 110 -11.67 5.27 11.60
CA ASP A 110 -12.16 3.92 11.89
C ASP A 110 -13.05 3.35 10.78
N GLU A 111 -13.94 4.15 10.22
CA GLU A 111 -14.85 3.73 9.14
C GLU A 111 -14.11 3.37 7.84
N PHE A 112 -12.93 3.96 7.59
CA PHE A 112 -12.06 3.55 6.50
C PHE A 112 -11.31 2.26 6.85
N LEU A 113 -10.78 2.17 8.06
CA LEU A 113 -10.07 0.98 8.55
C LEU A 113 -10.96 -0.28 8.52
N LYS A 114 -12.22 -0.19 8.97
CA LYS A 114 -13.22 -1.27 8.93
C LYS A 114 -13.56 -1.77 7.53
N LYS A 115 -13.40 -0.93 6.50
CA LYS A 115 -13.70 -1.28 5.11
C LYS A 115 -12.53 -1.97 4.40
N GLY A 116 -11.47 -2.33 5.13
CA GLY A 116 -10.25 -2.93 4.57
C GLY A 116 -9.05 -1.98 4.54
N GLY A 117 -9.12 -0.84 5.23
CA GLY A 117 -7.97 0.04 5.42
C GLY A 117 -6.82 -0.64 6.19
N ILE A 118 -7.11 -1.71 6.95
CA ILE A 118 -6.12 -2.67 7.46
C ILE A 118 -6.22 -3.94 6.60
N PRO A 119 -5.13 -4.40 5.95
CA PRO A 119 -5.12 -5.68 5.27
C PRO A 119 -5.47 -6.82 6.21
N TYR A 120 -6.02 -7.92 5.66
CA TYR A 120 -6.47 -9.06 6.46
C TYR A 120 -5.38 -9.65 7.36
N ARG A 121 -4.11 -9.57 6.95
CA ARG A 121 -2.96 -9.98 7.77
C ARG A 121 -1.91 -8.86 7.87
N VAL A 122 -1.49 -8.54 9.09
CA VAL A 122 -0.41 -7.60 9.41
C VAL A 122 0.68 -8.38 10.14
N PHE A 123 1.80 -8.66 9.48
CA PHE A 123 2.91 -9.42 10.05
C PHE A 123 3.94 -8.49 10.71
N LEU A 124 4.16 -8.66 12.01
CA LEU A 124 5.16 -7.94 12.78
C LEU A 124 6.48 -8.71 12.72
N ALA A 125 7.54 -8.07 12.22
CA ALA A 125 8.82 -8.72 11.96
C ALA A 125 9.98 -7.98 12.61
N ASP A 126 11.03 -8.70 12.96
CA ASP A 126 12.35 -8.12 13.20
C ASP A 126 12.89 -7.50 11.90
N SER A 127 12.99 -8.34 10.85
CA SER A 127 13.58 -7.95 9.58
C SER A 127 12.92 -8.67 8.40
N ILE A 128 12.86 -7.95 7.28
CA ILE A 128 12.38 -8.46 5.98
C ILE A 128 13.50 -8.22 4.97
N TYR A 129 13.86 -9.25 4.19
CA TYR A 129 14.87 -9.09 3.15
C TYR A 129 14.67 -10.01 1.95
N TRP A 130 15.13 -9.56 0.80
CA TRP A 130 15.35 -10.40 -0.37
C TRP A 130 16.73 -11.03 -0.27
N ASP A 131 16.79 -12.35 -0.22
CA ASP A 131 18.03 -13.12 -0.30
C ASP A 131 18.49 -13.23 -1.76
N ARG A 132 19.63 -12.59 -2.06
CA ARG A 132 20.28 -12.58 -3.38
C ARG A 132 21.58 -13.38 -3.36
N SER A 133 21.76 -14.28 -2.40
CA SER A 133 22.96 -15.08 -2.23
C SER A 133 23.27 -15.98 -3.43
N ALA A 134 22.26 -16.30 -4.25
CA ALA A 134 22.45 -16.99 -5.53
C ALA A 134 23.24 -16.16 -6.57
N ILE A 135 23.20 -14.83 -6.48
CA ILE A 135 23.97 -13.93 -7.36
C ILE A 135 25.33 -13.61 -6.74
N SER A 136 25.34 -13.29 -5.45
CA SER A 136 26.57 -13.00 -4.69
C SER A 136 26.35 -13.41 -3.23
N PRO A 137 27.16 -14.33 -2.67
CA PRO A 137 26.98 -14.82 -1.30
C PRO A 137 26.87 -13.68 -0.29
N GLY A 138 25.81 -13.70 0.53
CA GLY A 138 25.58 -12.69 1.57
C GLY A 138 25.02 -11.36 1.06
N TRP A 139 24.61 -11.27 -0.20
CA TRP A 139 23.92 -10.09 -0.71
C TRP A 139 22.45 -10.11 -0.31
N TYR A 140 22.07 -9.18 0.56
CA TYR A 140 20.69 -8.99 1.01
C TYR A 140 20.19 -7.60 0.63
N THR A 141 18.90 -7.51 0.27
CA THR A 141 18.19 -6.23 0.16
C THR A 141 17.14 -6.17 1.25
N CYS A 142 17.32 -5.31 2.24
CA CYS A 142 16.39 -5.15 3.37
C CYS A 142 15.21 -4.26 2.99
N TYR A 143 14.06 -4.56 3.59
CA TYR A 143 12.83 -3.80 3.42
C TYR A 143 12.26 -3.43 4.78
N ASN A 144 11.69 -2.23 4.91
CA ASN A 144 10.98 -1.83 6.13
C ASN A 144 9.54 -2.33 6.13
N GLN A 145 8.96 -2.54 4.94
CA GLN A 145 7.64 -3.13 4.78
C GLN A 145 7.56 -3.98 3.51
N ARG A 146 6.57 -4.86 3.45
CA ARG A 146 6.24 -5.60 2.23
C ARG A 146 4.76 -5.94 2.15
N ILE A 147 4.11 -5.54 1.06
CA ILE A 147 2.74 -5.92 0.75
C ILE A 147 2.75 -7.20 -0.10
N ASN A 148 1.91 -8.17 0.28
CA ASN A 148 1.72 -9.41 -0.47
C ASN A 148 0.24 -9.81 -0.46
N GLY A 149 -0.46 -9.58 -1.57
CA GLY A 149 -1.90 -9.81 -1.66
C GLY A 149 -2.64 -8.97 -0.62
N ASN A 150 -3.48 -9.61 0.18
CA ASN A 150 -4.19 -8.98 1.29
C ASN A 150 -3.41 -9.05 2.61
N SER A 151 -2.11 -8.75 2.55
CA SER A 151 -1.27 -8.69 3.75
C SER A 151 -0.18 -7.62 3.64
N VAL A 152 0.24 -7.12 4.79
CA VAL A 152 1.41 -6.25 4.93
C VAL A 152 2.32 -6.79 6.02
N SER A 153 3.62 -6.87 5.73
CA SER A 153 4.65 -7.18 6.72
C SER A 153 5.40 -5.89 7.07
N ILE A 154 5.67 -5.64 8.36
CA ILE A 154 6.37 -4.43 8.84
C ILE A 154 7.55 -4.87 9.70
N ALA A 155 8.75 -4.39 9.35
CA ALA A 155 10.00 -4.72 10.03
C ALA A 155 10.37 -3.71 11.12
N GLY A 156 11.14 -4.17 12.11
CA GLY A 156 11.71 -3.35 13.17
C GLY A 156 11.29 -3.75 14.59
N MET A 157 10.56 -4.86 14.79
CA MET A 157 10.17 -5.36 16.11
C MET A 157 11.38 -5.99 16.83
N ASN A 158 12.30 -5.13 17.28
CA ASN A 158 13.54 -5.51 17.96
C ASN A 158 14.05 -4.38 18.87
N LYS A 159 15.21 -4.61 19.49
CA LYS A 159 15.84 -3.69 20.46
C LYS A 159 16.11 -2.28 19.96
N ASP A 160 16.20 -2.08 18.65
CA ASP A 160 16.53 -0.79 18.06
C ASP A 160 15.28 0.06 17.81
N LEU A 161 14.07 -0.49 18.01
CA LEU A 161 12.79 0.18 17.72
C LEU A 161 12.62 1.47 18.52
N SER A 162 12.82 1.42 19.83
CA SER A 162 12.66 2.57 20.73
C SER A 162 13.76 3.61 20.57
N GLY A 163 14.92 3.22 20.01
CA GLY A 163 16.03 4.11 19.71
C GLY A 163 15.97 4.76 18.32
N MET A 164 14.89 4.54 17.56
CA MET A 164 14.76 5.05 16.20
C MET A 164 14.68 6.57 16.18
N SER A 165 15.58 7.21 15.42
CA SER A 165 15.53 8.67 15.28
C SER A 165 14.25 9.15 14.60
N ALA A 166 13.79 10.36 14.94
CA ALA A 166 12.65 11.01 14.29
C ALA A 166 12.77 11.05 12.75
N SER A 167 13.98 11.25 12.22
CA SER A 167 14.25 11.25 10.77
C SER A 167 14.03 9.89 10.12
N ILE A 168 14.48 8.80 10.77
CA ILE A 168 14.27 7.43 10.28
C ILE A 168 12.78 7.05 10.41
N LYS A 169 12.13 7.40 11.54
CA LYS A 169 10.70 7.17 11.75
C LYS A 169 9.86 7.89 10.69
N LYS A 170 10.19 9.14 10.36
CA LYS A 170 9.57 9.89 9.25
C LYS A 170 9.76 9.21 7.90
N ALA A 171 10.98 8.76 7.58
CA ALA A 171 11.26 8.06 6.33
C ALA A 171 10.46 6.75 6.21
N ARG A 172 10.40 5.95 7.27
CA ARG A 172 9.62 4.70 7.29
C ARG A 172 8.10 4.96 7.21
N LYS A 173 7.60 6.01 7.86
CA LYS A 173 6.21 6.46 7.70
C LYS A 173 5.90 6.79 6.25
N ASN A 174 6.74 7.59 5.59
CA ASN A 174 6.54 7.96 4.19
C ASN A 174 6.56 6.73 3.27
N GLU A 175 7.50 5.81 3.46
CA GLU A 175 7.59 4.55 2.71
C GLU A 175 6.31 3.70 2.88
N LEU A 176 5.89 3.46 4.13
CA LEU A 176 4.72 2.63 4.42
C LEU A 176 3.44 3.27 3.91
N ILE A 177 3.23 4.56 4.15
CA ILE A 177 2.04 5.27 3.69
C ILE A 177 1.95 5.27 2.16
N SER A 178 3.06 5.49 1.46
CA SER A 178 3.06 5.44 0.00
C SER A 178 2.70 4.03 -0.52
N ALA A 179 3.25 2.97 0.08
CA ALA A 179 2.92 1.59 -0.30
C ALA A 179 1.46 1.22 0.03
N MET A 180 0.97 1.61 1.20
CA MET A 180 -0.41 1.37 1.61
C MET A 180 -1.40 2.15 0.74
N TRP A 181 -1.05 3.37 0.30
CA TRP A 181 -1.89 4.14 -0.61
C TRP A 181 -2.07 3.42 -1.96
N ASP A 182 -0.99 2.88 -2.51
CA ASP A 182 -1.04 2.08 -3.74
C ASP A 182 -1.90 0.82 -3.54
N TYR A 183 -1.78 0.15 -2.39
CA TYR A 183 -2.65 -0.96 -2.02
C TYR A 183 -4.13 -0.54 -1.95
N TYR A 184 -4.44 0.60 -1.32
CA TYR A 184 -5.82 1.06 -1.20
C TYR A 184 -6.45 1.36 -2.57
N ILE A 185 -5.70 1.95 -3.50
CA ILE A 185 -6.15 2.14 -4.89
C ILE A 185 -6.36 0.78 -5.57
N ALA A 186 -5.41 -0.16 -5.43
CA ALA A 186 -5.50 -1.48 -6.04
C ALA A 186 -6.66 -2.33 -5.50
N GLN A 187 -7.01 -2.18 -4.23
CA GLN A 187 -8.18 -2.83 -3.62
C GLN A 187 -9.51 -2.08 -3.89
N GLY A 188 -9.48 -0.93 -4.56
CA GLY A 188 -10.66 -0.10 -4.82
C GLY A 188 -11.20 0.62 -3.59
N LEU A 189 -10.40 0.73 -2.52
CA LEU A 189 -10.74 1.45 -1.28
C LEU A 189 -10.57 2.95 -1.42
N LEU A 190 -9.64 3.37 -2.28
CA LEU A 190 -9.44 4.74 -2.68
C LEU A 190 -9.60 4.88 -4.19
N ASN A 191 -9.86 6.09 -4.62
CA ASN A 191 -9.80 6.50 -6.01
C ASN A 191 -9.31 7.97 -6.08
N VAL A 192 -9.34 8.55 -7.28
CA VAL A 192 -8.86 9.89 -7.56
C VAL A 192 -9.97 10.64 -8.31
N PRO A 193 -10.29 11.88 -7.96
CA PRO A 193 -11.36 12.62 -8.62
C PRO A 193 -10.94 13.04 -10.02
N ASP A 194 -11.84 12.87 -11.01
CA ASP A 194 -11.60 13.33 -12.39
C ASP A 194 -11.32 14.84 -12.46
N GLU A 195 -11.86 15.60 -11.51
CA GLU A 195 -11.62 17.03 -11.32
C GLU A 195 -10.13 17.39 -11.23
N PHE A 196 -9.29 16.50 -10.66
CA PHE A 196 -7.85 16.73 -10.54
C PHE A 196 -7.19 16.96 -11.91
N TYR A 197 -7.65 16.26 -12.95
CA TYR A 197 -7.09 16.33 -14.29
C TYR A 197 -7.71 17.45 -15.15
N LYS A 198 -8.79 18.09 -14.69
CA LYS A 198 -9.45 19.16 -15.44
C LYS A 198 -8.51 20.36 -15.59
N ASP A 199 -8.67 21.09 -16.69
CA ASP A 199 -7.93 22.32 -17.03
C ASP A 199 -6.41 22.17 -17.22
N THR A 200 -5.87 20.96 -17.09
CA THR A 200 -4.48 20.66 -17.45
C THR A 200 -4.43 20.11 -18.86
N ASP A 201 -3.67 20.76 -19.74
CA ASP A 201 -3.33 20.20 -21.04
C ASP A 201 -2.37 19.02 -20.82
N TYR A 202 -2.76 17.81 -21.22
CA TYR A 202 -1.89 16.63 -21.26
C TYR A 202 -1.57 16.19 -22.70
N GLU A 203 -2.18 16.83 -23.71
CA GLU A 203 -2.06 16.44 -25.11
C GLU A 203 -0.78 17.00 -25.73
N LYS A 204 -0.39 18.21 -25.36
CA LYS A 204 0.81 18.87 -25.92
C LYS A 204 2.03 18.63 -25.06
N ILE A 205 3.07 18.00 -25.59
CA ILE A 205 4.35 17.85 -24.86
C ILE A 205 4.94 19.26 -24.56
N PRO A 206 5.24 19.61 -23.30
CA PRO A 206 5.87 20.89 -22.95
C PRO A 206 7.37 20.88 -23.28
N ALA A 207 8.01 22.04 -23.19
CA ALA A 207 9.47 22.10 -23.15
C ALA A 207 9.99 21.37 -21.89
N LEU A 208 11.17 20.76 -22.00
CA LEU A 208 11.81 20.11 -20.86
C LEU A 208 12.07 21.14 -19.74
N PRO A 209 11.70 20.86 -18.47
CA PRO A 209 11.96 21.78 -17.36
C PRO A 209 13.46 22.03 -17.13
N SER A 210 14.31 21.09 -17.52
CA SER A 210 15.78 21.22 -17.52
C SER A 210 16.31 22.17 -18.61
N GLY A 211 15.46 22.64 -19.53
CA GLY A 211 15.81 23.54 -20.62
C GLY A 211 16.02 25.00 -20.21
N GLY A 212 15.83 25.34 -18.93
CA GLY A 212 16.08 26.68 -18.36
C GLY A 212 14.91 27.21 -17.53
N GLU A 213 15.12 28.37 -16.90
CA GLU A 213 14.14 28.97 -15.97
C GLU A 213 12.78 29.24 -16.62
N GLU A 214 12.75 29.69 -17.87
CA GLU A 214 11.49 29.95 -18.59
C GLU A 214 10.69 28.65 -18.84
N ALA A 215 11.37 27.56 -19.21
CA ALA A 215 10.74 26.27 -19.41
C ALA A 215 10.20 25.69 -18.09
N LEU A 216 10.97 25.81 -17.01
CA LEU A 216 10.54 25.40 -15.67
C LEU A 216 9.34 26.23 -15.18
N GLU A 217 9.37 27.55 -15.35
CA GLU A 217 8.26 28.44 -14.98
C GLU A 217 6.99 28.12 -15.77
N ALA A 218 7.10 27.86 -17.08
CA ALA A 218 5.98 27.42 -17.90
C ALA A 218 5.42 26.07 -17.43
N TYR A 219 6.30 25.15 -17.05
CA TYR A 219 5.94 23.84 -16.51
C TYR A 219 5.18 23.95 -15.17
N ARG A 220 5.58 24.87 -14.29
CA ARG A 220 4.84 25.17 -13.04
C ARG A 220 3.49 25.82 -13.28
N LYS A 221 3.41 26.82 -14.16
CA LYS A 221 2.15 27.46 -14.55
C LYS A 221 1.15 26.47 -15.15
N ARG A 222 1.66 25.42 -15.81
CA ARG A 222 0.84 24.31 -16.32
C ARG A 222 0.32 23.36 -15.22
N GLY A 223 0.71 23.57 -13.97
CA GLY A 223 0.14 22.87 -12.83
C GLY A 223 0.90 21.60 -12.43
N PHE A 224 2.21 21.52 -12.70
CA PHE A 224 3.02 20.35 -12.38
C PHE A 224 4.02 20.59 -11.24
N LEU A 225 4.02 19.67 -10.28
CA LEU A 225 4.96 19.62 -9.16
C LEU A 225 6.14 18.68 -9.49
N PRO A 226 7.29 18.83 -8.78
CA PRO A 226 8.36 17.85 -8.87
C PRO A 226 7.91 16.50 -8.31
N SER A 227 8.54 15.40 -8.71
CA SER A 227 8.22 14.06 -8.19
C SER A 227 9.06 13.63 -6.99
N ALA A 228 10.20 14.28 -6.77
CA ALA A 228 11.11 13.96 -5.67
C ALA A 228 12.05 15.12 -5.37
N TYR A 229 12.85 14.98 -4.31
CA TYR A 229 13.92 15.89 -3.96
C TYR A 229 15.21 15.13 -3.66
N TYR A 230 16.34 15.64 -4.16
CA TYR A 230 17.68 15.20 -3.78
C TYR A 230 18.31 16.28 -2.91
N GLY A 231 18.13 16.15 -1.59
CA GLY A 231 18.35 17.26 -0.67
C GLY A 231 17.29 18.34 -0.89
N GLU A 232 17.70 19.57 -1.18
CA GLU A 232 16.78 20.68 -1.51
C GLU A 232 16.50 20.79 -3.01
N THR A 233 17.18 20.01 -3.85
CA THR A 233 17.06 20.08 -5.30
C THR A 233 15.82 19.32 -5.78
N PRO A 234 14.84 19.98 -6.43
CA PRO A 234 13.68 19.31 -6.98
C PRO A 234 14.06 18.44 -8.19
N SER A 235 13.40 17.29 -8.31
CA SER A 235 13.51 16.38 -9.46
C SER A 235 12.16 16.29 -10.16
N GLU A 236 12.14 16.62 -11.45
CA GLU A 236 10.92 16.59 -12.26
C GLU A 236 10.64 15.19 -12.80
N TRP A 237 9.36 14.82 -12.84
CA TRP A 237 8.95 13.58 -13.49
C TRP A 237 9.06 13.65 -15.02
N PHE A 238 8.96 14.85 -15.61
CA PHE A 238 9.10 15.03 -17.06
C PHE A 238 10.56 15.27 -17.44
N TRP A 239 11.23 14.20 -17.87
CA TRP A 239 12.61 14.20 -18.35
C TRP A 239 12.75 13.82 -19.83
N GLY A 240 11.64 13.50 -20.50
CA GLY A 240 11.60 13.13 -21.90
C GLY A 240 10.24 12.55 -22.32
N ASP A 241 10.06 12.33 -23.62
CA ASP A 241 8.78 11.93 -24.23
C ASP A 241 8.20 10.64 -23.63
N TYR A 242 9.04 9.69 -23.24
CA TYR A 242 8.59 8.47 -22.57
C TYR A 242 7.84 8.75 -21.27
N ALA A 243 8.35 9.68 -20.44
CA ALA A 243 7.67 10.07 -19.21
C ALA A 243 6.32 10.76 -19.49
N TRP A 244 6.18 11.44 -20.63
CA TRP A 244 4.94 12.08 -21.02
C TRP A 244 3.84 11.08 -21.40
N THR A 245 4.19 9.86 -21.85
CA THR A 245 3.19 8.80 -22.10
C THR A 245 2.38 8.42 -20.86
N GLN A 246 2.92 8.72 -19.67
CA GLN A 246 2.30 8.50 -18.36
C GLN A 246 2.05 9.83 -17.63
N ALA A 247 1.85 10.94 -18.36
CA ALA A 247 1.80 12.29 -17.77
C ALA A 247 0.74 12.42 -16.66
N LYS A 248 -0.48 11.88 -16.85
CA LYS A 248 -1.53 11.92 -15.81
C LYS A 248 -1.12 11.19 -14.54
N GLU A 249 -0.54 10.00 -14.67
CA GLU A 249 -0.10 9.19 -13.54
C GLU A 249 1.07 9.86 -12.81
N ASN A 250 2.05 10.39 -13.55
CA ASN A 250 3.20 11.08 -12.99
C ASN A 250 2.80 12.38 -12.28
N ASP A 251 1.86 13.12 -12.85
CA ASP A 251 1.29 14.32 -12.24
C ASP A 251 0.61 13.97 -10.91
N LEU A 252 -0.31 13.00 -10.89
CA LEU A 252 -0.93 12.55 -9.64
C LEU A 252 0.12 12.11 -8.61
N LYS A 253 1.08 11.26 -9.00
CA LYS A 253 2.16 10.80 -8.12
C LYS A 253 2.94 11.97 -7.52
N SER A 254 3.22 13.01 -8.30
CA SER A 254 3.90 14.22 -7.83
C SER A 254 3.11 14.97 -6.75
N PHE A 255 1.79 15.12 -6.93
CA PHE A 255 0.93 15.74 -5.92
C PHE A 255 0.81 14.89 -4.66
N MET A 256 0.60 13.59 -4.84
CA MET A 256 0.43 12.66 -3.73
C MET A 256 1.71 12.50 -2.89
N PHE A 257 2.89 12.55 -3.51
CA PHE A 257 4.16 12.66 -2.81
C PHE A 257 4.17 13.89 -1.89
N HIS A 258 3.87 15.08 -2.42
CA HIS A 258 3.84 16.30 -1.62
C HIS A 258 2.80 16.27 -0.50
N LEU A 259 1.59 15.77 -0.79
CA LEU A 259 0.50 15.70 0.17
C LEU A 259 0.80 14.79 1.36
N ARG A 260 1.56 13.70 1.17
CA ARG A 260 1.84 12.70 2.22
C ARG A 260 3.19 12.89 2.91
N GLU A 261 4.13 13.57 2.27
CA GLU A 261 5.53 13.57 2.71
C GLU A 261 6.09 14.96 3.06
N ARG A 262 5.46 16.03 2.56
CA ARG A 262 5.91 17.40 2.75
C ARG A 262 4.98 18.17 3.67
N THR A 263 5.55 18.95 4.56
CA THR A 263 4.84 19.89 5.44
C THR A 263 4.30 21.08 4.64
N ASP A 264 3.33 21.81 5.20
CA ASP A 264 2.78 23.01 4.56
C ASP A 264 3.86 24.09 4.34
N ALA A 265 4.79 24.22 5.27
CA ALA A 265 5.93 25.15 5.14
C ALA A 265 6.83 24.78 3.94
N GLU A 266 7.08 23.49 3.74
CA GLU A 266 7.92 22.98 2.66
C GLU A 266 7.31 23.15 1.26
N VAL A 267 5.99 23.26 1.15
CA VAL A 267 5.27 23.47 -0.11
C VAL A 267 4.75 24.89 -0.30
N ALA A 268 4.90 25.75 0.71
CA ALA A 268 4.37 27.10 0.75
C ALA A 268 4.78 27.94 -0.46
N TRP A 269 5.98 27.74 -0.99
CA TRP A 269 6.44 28.45 -2.19
C TRP A 269 5.53 28.18 -3.40
N PHE A 270 5.09 26.94 -3.62
CA PHE A 270 4.18 26.62 -4.70
C PHE A 270 2.77 27.17 -4.44
N LEU A 271 2.29 26.99 -3.21
CA LEU A 271 0.90 27.29 -2.85
C LEU A 271 0.62 28.78 -2.67
N ASN A 272 1.63 29.58 -2.33
CA ASN A 272 1.48 31.02 -2.13
C ASN A 272 1.89 31.85 -3.36
N ASN A 273 2.40 31.21 -4.42
CA ASN A 273 2.78 31.91 -5.63
C ASN A 273 1.55 32.14 -6.52
N PRO A 274 1.12 33.39 -6.75
CA PRO A 274 -0.11 33.69 -7.52
C PRO A 274 -0.03 33.27 -8.98
N LYS A 275 1.15 32.92 -9.50
CA LYS A 275 1.30 32.41 -10.88
C LYS A 275 0.97 30.93 -11.01
N TYR A 276 0.87 30.19 -9.90
CA TYR A 276 0.71 28.73 -9.89
C TYR A 276 -0.71 28.30 -9.50
N GLU A 277 -1.72 28.99 -10.05
CA GLU A 277 -3.14 28.77 -9.74
C GLU A 277 -3.58 27.31 -9.96
N LEU A 278 -3.09 26.66 -11.03
CA LEU A 278 -3.43 25.25 -11.30
C LEU A 278 -2.84 24.30 -10.25
N ILE A 279 -1.66 24.60 -9.71
CA ILE A 279 -1.09 23.80 -8.61
C ILE A 279 -1.98 23.91 -7.37
N GLN A 280 -2.33 25.15 -7.00
CA GLN A 280 -3.21 25.42 -5.85
C GLN A 280 -4.58 24.74 -6.00
N LYS A 281 -5.17 24.82 -7.20
CA LYS A 281 -6.45 24.19 -7.51
C LYS A 281 -6.39 22.67 -7.33
N LYS A 282 -5.42 22.00 -7.97
CA LYS A 282 -5.23 20.55 -7.86
C LYS A 282 -4.99 20.09 -6.43
N TRP A 283 -4.16 20.85 -5.70
CA TRP A 283 -3.87 20.61 -4.29
C TRP A 283 -5.15 20.58 -3.45
N ASN A 284 -5.98 21.62 -3.56
CA ASN A 284 -7.22 21.72 -2.82
C ASN A 284 -8.24 20.66 -3.23
N ILE A 285 -8.35 20.35 -4.54
CA ILE A 285 -9.23 19.27 -5.04
C ILE A 285 -8.93 17.96 -4.33
N LEU A 286 -7.66 17.55 -4.26
CA LEU A 286 -7.29 16.27 -3.63
C LEU A 286 -7.57 16.29 -2.12
N ILE A 287 -7.23 17.37 -1.42
CA ILE A 287 -7.49 17.49 0.03
C ILE A 287 -8.98 17.40 0.34
N ASP A 288 -9.78 18.22 -0.34
CA ASP A 288 -11.22 18.29 -0.10
C ASP A 288 -11.89 16.97 -0.46
N TYR A 289 -11.47 16.35 -1.56
CA TYR A 289 -11.98 15.05 -1.99
C TYR A 289 -11.68 13.95 -0.98
N TYR A 290 -10.41 13.77 -0.57
CA TYR A 290 -10.06 12.71 0.37
C TYR A 290 -10.71 12.90 1.74
N LYS A 291 -10.83 14.16 2.19
CA LYS A 291 -11.51 14.46 3.44
C LYS A 291 -13.01 14.22 3.37
N LYS A 292 -13.66 14.59 2.26
CA LYS A 292 -15.11 14.45 2.10
C LYS A 292 -15.54 13.01 1.85
N GLU A 293 -14.88 12.31 0.94
CA GLU A 293 -15.31 10.99 0.48
C GLU A 293 -14.82 9.86 1.38
N PHE A 294 -13.66 10.03 2.02
CA PHE A 294 -13.04 8.98 2.85
C PHE A 294 -12.80 9.38 4.30
N GLY A 295 -13.06 10.65 4.68
CA GLY A 295 -12.74 11.15 6.02
C GLY A 295 -11.24 11.30 6.29
N ILE A 296 -10.39 11.19 5.26
CA ILE A 296 -8.93 11.17 5.42
C ILE A 296 -8.39 12.60 5.34
N ASP A 297 -7.79 13.07 6.43
CA ASP A 297 -7.01 14.31 6.44
C ASP A 297 -5.60 14.06 5.91
N ILE A 298 -5.45 14.10 4.59
CA ILE A 298 -4.15 13.83 3.96
C ILE A 298 -3.07 14.85 4.37
N ARG A 299 -3.45 16.06 4.79
CA ARG A 299 -2.49 17.06 5.27
C ARG A 299 -1.97 16.75 6.66
N LYS A 300 -2.77 16.12 7.53
CA LYS A 300 -2.26 15.54 8.78
C LYS A 300 -1.07 14.61 8.50
N ILE A 301 -1.15 13.78 7.46
CA ILE A 301 -0.08 12.83 7.08
C ILE A 301 1.22 13.56 6.71
N GLY A 302 1.13 14.55 5.81
CA GLY A 302 2.29 15.32 5.35
C GLY A 302 2.92 16.19 6.45
N ASN A 303 2.09 16.74 7.34
CA ASN A 303 2.54 17.60 8.45
C ASN A 303 3.03 16.84 9.69
N THR A 304 2.82 15.53 9.77
CA THR A 304 3.25 14.77 10.96
C THR A 304 4.77 14.73 11.08
N THR A 305 5.24 15.21 12.23
CA THR A 305 6.63 15.14 12.69
C THR A 305 6.73 14.17 13.85
N PHE A 306 7.92 13.59 14.02
CA PHE A 306 8.25 12.75 15.17
C PHE A 306 9.25 13.51 16.06
N GLU A 307 9.14 13.31 17.37
CA GLU A 307 10.10 13.81 18.36
C GLU A 307 11.25 12.82 18.57
#